data_AF-A0A1Q8R2A5-F1
#
_entry.id   AF-A0A1Q8R2A5-F1
#
_cell.length_a   1.000
_cell.length_b   1.000
_cell.length_c   1.000
_cell.angle_alpha   90.00
_cell.angle_beta   90.00
_cell.angle_gamma   90.00
#
_symmetry.space_group_name_H-M   'P 1'
#
loop_
_entity.id
_entity.type
_entity.pdbx_description
1 polymer ?
#
loop_
_entity_poly.entity_id
_entity_poly.type
_entity_poly.pdbx_seq_one_letter_code
_entity_poly.pdbx_strand_id
1 'polypeptide(L)'
;MKYRRNKVKREHGIIQNALPWLENLSRLSEVTDIIPGVIDVSHSSERGIVYKYQTQTGCKLLLKSNGSIQEVFVVTKSPACVEKWIRDQFPSDLSSIDSPVNSVSESKPKSISRKNLSNITPKSRSASELKTSNRGAHRSKKRPNGGIPKSILEDRDVPKIADQLDHATRKALSHLKKSLENTKTKTEKLQKIGKTAFGKRP
;
A
#
# COMPACT_ATOMS: atom_id res chain seq x y z
N MET A 1 -9.80 -26.22 6.60
CA MET A 1 -9.01 -25.01 6.25
C MET A 1 -9.80 -24.18 5.23
N LYS A 2 -10.73 -23.32 5.66
CA LYS A 2 -11.85 -22.83 4.81
C LYS A 2 -11.52 -21.60 3.94
N TYR A 3 -10.45 -20.86 4.25
CA TYR A 3 -10.21 -19.53 3.68
C TYR A 3 -8.85 -19.37 2.97
N ARG A 4 -8.19 -20.46 2.59
CA ARG A 4 -6.92 -20.43 1.85
C ARG A 4 -7.14 -20.80 0.38
N ARG A 5 -6.58 -20.00 -0.54
CA ARG A 5 -6.51 -20.31 -1.98
C ARG A 5 -5.13 -19.94 -2.48
N ASN A 6 -4.48 -20.84 -3.23
CA ASN A 6 -3.11 -20.66 -3.73
C ASN A 6 -2.12 -20.24 -2.63
N LYS A 7 -2.15 -20.92 -1.47
CA LYS A 7 -1.32 -20.59 -0.30
C LYS A 7 -1.54 -19.18 0.28
N VAL A 8 -2.52 -18.41 -0.19
CA VAL A 8 -2.87 -17.09 0.34
C VAL A 8 -4.08 -17.22 1.25
N LYS A 9 -3.95 -16.77 2.50
CA LYS A 9 -5.05 -16.62 3.44
C LYS A 9 -5.92 -15.42 3.04
N ARG A 10 -7.23 -15.63 2.85
CA ARG A 10 -8.20 -14.61 2.39
C ARG A 10 -9.24 -14.21 3.44
N GLU A 11 -8.97 -14.48 4.72
CA GLU A 11 -9.84 -14.03 5.82
C GLU A 11 -9.82 -12.51 5.98
N HIS A 12 -8.65 -11.91 5.73
CA HIS A 12 -8.48 -10.47 5.67
C HIS A 12 -8.62 -10.02 4.22
N GLY A 13 -9.23 -8.85 4.03
CA GLY A 13 -9.24 -8.19 2.72
C GLY A 13 -7.80 -8.01 2.21
N ILE A 14 -7.60 -8.10 0.91
CA ILE A 14 -6.31 -7.86 0.26
C ILE A 14 -6.40 -6.50 -0.41
N ILE A 15 -5.36 -5.65 -0.25
CA ILE A 15 -5.36 -4.34 -0.88
C ILE A 15 -5.49 -4.45 -2.41
N GLN A 16 -6.07 -3.41 -3.01
CA GLN A 16 -6.36 -3.40 -4.44
C GLN A 16 -5.07 -3.64 -5.26
N ASN A 17 -5.19 -4.52 -6.26
CA ASN A 17 -4.13 -4.94 -7.18
C ASN A 17 -3.00 -5.78 -6.58
N ALA A 18 -3.03 -6.11 -5.28
CA ALA A 18 -1.99 -6.96 -4.68
C ALA A 18 -2.26 -8.46 -4.82
N LEU A 19 -3.52 -8.88 -5.04
CA LEU A 19 -3.86 -10.29 -5.17
C LEU A 19 -3.06 -11.00 -6.28
N PRO A 20 -2.95 -10.47 -7.53
CA PRO A 20 -2.16 -11.12 -8.57
C PRO A 20 -0.67 -11.25 -8.21
N TRP A 21 -0.12 -10.27 -7.49
CA TRP A 21 1.27 -10.32 -7.04
C TRP A 21 1.49 -11.43 -6.01
N LEU A 22 0.59 -11.57 -5.04
CA LEU A 22 0.65 -12.63 -4.03
C LEU A 22 0.43 -14.01 -4.65
N GLU A 23 -0.47 -14.13 -5.63
CA GLU A 23 -0.67 -15.38 -6.36
C GLU A 23 0.58 -15.75 -7.18
N ASN A 24 1.25 -14.79 -7.82
CA ASN A 24 2.51 -15.05 -8.51
C ASN A 24 3.61 -15.47 -7.53
N LEU A 25 3.72 -14.81 -6.38
CA LEU A 25 4.66 -15.19 -5.32
C LEU A 25 4.39 -16.60 -4.79
N SER A 26 3.12 -17.00 -4.68
CA SER A 26 2.73 -18.34 -4.19
C SER A 26 3.18 -19.50 -5.08
N ARG A 27 3.49 -19.21 -6.36
CA ARG A 27 3.98 -20.21 -7.33
C ARG A 27 5.39 -20.69 -7.01
N LEU A 28 6.15 -19.93 -6.22
CA LEU A 28 7.45 -20.37 -5.75
C LEU A 28 7.31 -21.61 -4.86
N SER A 29 8.15 -22.63 -5.11
CA SER A 29 8.19 -23.88 -4.33
C SER A 29 8.51 -23.63 -2.86
N GLU A 30 9.39 -22.67 -2.61
CA GLU A 30 9.88 -22.33 -1.26
C GLU A 30 8.82 -21.69 -0.38
N VAL A 31 7.83 -21.03 -0.98
CA VAL A 31 6.74 -20.35 -0.26
C VAL A 31 5.70 -21.38 0.14
N THR A 32 5.44 -21.47 1.44
CA THR A 32 4.51 -22.43 2.03
C THR A 32 3.15 -21.80 2.30
N ASP A 33 3.13 -20.60 2.90
CA ASP A 33 1.90 -19.88 3.24
C ASP A 33 2.14 -18.36 3.11
N ILE A 34 1.09 -17.63 2.80
CA ILE A 34 1.08 -16.17 2.65
C ILE A 34 -0.09 -15.66 3.50
N ILE A 35 0.23 -14.82 4.48
CA ILE A 35 -0.71 -14.33 5.49
C ILE A 35 -0.77 -12.80 5.40
N PRO A 36 -1.79 -12.25 4.71
CA PRO A 36 -2.06 -10.82 4.73
C PRO A 36 -2.49 -10.37 6.12
N GLY A 37 -1.95 -9.24 6.56
CA GLY A 37 -2.31 -8.56 7.80
C GLY A 37 -3.42 -7.53 7.62
N VAL A 38 -3.53 -6.61 8.58
CA VAL A 38 -4.48 -5.50 8.55
C VAL A 38 -4.13 -4.51 7.44
N ILE A 39 -5.15 -3.89 6.85
CA ILE A 39 -4.98 -2.81 5.88
C ILE A 39 -4.98 -1.48 6.65
N ASP A 40 -3.89 -0.74 6.50
CA ASP A 40 -3.75 0.61 7.03
C ASP A 40 -3.90 1.64 5.92
N VAL A 41 -4.41 2.82 6.29
CA VAL A 41 -4.52 3.96 5.38
C VAL A 41 -3.17 4.65 5.27
N SER A 42 -2.78 5.02 4.05
CA SER A 42 -1.59 5.84 3.79
C SER A 42 -1.94 6.98 2.86
N HIS A 43 -1.14 8.03 2.87
CA HIS A 43 -1.26 9.15 1.93
C HIS A 43 -0.32 9.03 0.73
N SER A 44 0.43 7.93 0.61
CA SER A 44 1.33 7.69 -0.50
C SER A 44 0.58 7.14 -1.72
N SER A 45 0.95 7.65 -2.89
CA SER A 45 0.52 7.13 -4.19
C SER A 45 1.40 5.98 -4.70
N GLU A 46 2.45 5.61 -3.95
CA GLU A 46 3.35 4.52 -4.31
C GLU A 46 2.60 3.17 -4.40
N ARG A 47 3.00 2.37 -5.37
CA ARG A 47 2.46 1.04 -5.60
C ARG A 47 3.58 0.03 -5.69
N GLY A 48 3.37 -1.15 -5.14
CA GLY A 48 4.28 -2.28 -5.29
C GLY A 48 4.48 -3.06 -4.00
N ILE A 49 5.50 -3.90 -4.01
CA ILE A 49 5.88 -4.76 -2.89
C ILE A 49 7.28 -4.36 -2.44
N VAL A 50 7.43 -4.14 -1.15
CA VAL A 50 8.73 -3.82 -0.53
C VAL A 50 9.09 -4.93 0.46
N TYR A 51 10.27 -5.50 0.31
CA TYR A 51 10.83 -6.42 1.30
C TYR A 51 11.21 -5.63 2.55
N LYS A 52 10.78 -6.10 3.74
CA LYS A 52 11.08 -5.41 5.01
C LYS A 52 12.23 -6.10 5.75
N TYR A 53 11.99 -7.31 6.23
CA TYR A 53 12.98 -8.06 7.00
C TYR A 53 12.64 -9.55 7.04
N GLN A 54 13.65 -10.36 7.33
CA GLN A 54 13.52 -11.78 7.56
C GLN A 54 12.94 -12.06 8.95
N THR A 55 12.11 -13.10 9.06
CA THR A 55 11.59 -13.63 10.32
C THR A 55 12.08 -15.06 10.52
N GLN A 56 11.90 -15.62 11.71
CA GLN A 56 12.34 -16.99 12.01
C GLN A 56 11.71 -18.04 11.08
N THR A 57 10.47 -17.82 10.60
CA THR A 57 9.71 -18.76 9.77
C THR A 57 9.60 -18.33 8.30
N GLY A 58 10.22 -17.21 7.92
CA GLY A 58 10.12 -16.68 6.56
C GLY A 58 10.48 -15.20 6.47
N CYS A 59 9.61 -14.35 5.94
CA CYS A 59 9.87 -12.91 5.79
C CYS A 59 8.62 -12.05 5.87
N LYS A 60 8.82 -10.76 6.16
CA LYS A 60 7.77 -9.74 6.18
C LYS A 60 7.91 -8.84 4.95
N LEU A 61 6.79 -8.62 4.27
CA LEU A 61 6.66 -7.75 3.12
C LEU A 61 5.70 -6.60 3.45
N LEU A 62 5.89 -5.47 2.78
CA LEU A 62 4.97 -4.35 2.81
C LEU A 62 4.39 -4.15 1.41
N LEU A 63 3.09 -4.39 1.27
CA LEU A 63 2.34 -4.07 0.08
C LEU A 63 1.91 -2.61 0.15
N LYS A 64 2.19 -1.83 -0.90
CA LYS A 64 1.74 -0.46 -1.06
C LYS A 64 0.75 -0.38 -2.22
N SER A 65 -0.34 0.33 -2.00
CA SER A 65 -1.32 0.70 -3.03
C SER A 65 -1.73 2.15 -2.84
N ASN A 66 -2.43 2.72 -3.81
CA ASN A 66 -2.79 4.13 -3.83
C ASN A 66 -3.67 4.50 -2.63
N GLY A 67 -3.05 5.01 -1.56
CA GLY A 67 -3.73 5.38 -0.34
C GLY A 67 -3.83 4.27 0.73
N SER A 68 -3.17 3.12 0.56
CA SER A 68 -3.27 2.01 1.51
C SER A 68 -1.99 1.17 1.57
N ILE A 69 -1.73 0.61 2.73
CA ILE A 69 -0.59 -0.27 3.00
C ILE A 69 -1.08 -1.52 3.70
N GLN A 70 -0.43 -2.63 3.43
CA GLN A 70 -0.74 -3.90 4.08
C GLN A 70 0.53 -4.67 4.31
N GLU A 71 0.70 -5.12 5.54
CA GLU A 71 1.78 -6.02 5.89
C GLU A 71 1.42 -7.45 5.48
N VAL A 72 2.38 -8.18 4.92
CA VAL A 72 2.20 -9.58 4.55
C VAL A 72 3.32 -10.41 5.15
N PHE A 73 2.95 -11.47 5.84
CA PHE A 73 3.89 -12.46 6.32
C PHE A 73 3.94 -13.63 5.35
N VAL A 74 5.12 -13.93 4.85
CA VAL A 74 5.37 -15.05 3.94
C VAL A 74 6.13 -16.11 4.70
N VAL A 75 5.54 -17.29 4.83
CA VAL A 75 6.18 -18.46 5.43
C VAL A 75 6.99 -19.15 4.34
N THR A 76 8.31 -19.17 4.49
CA THR A 76 9.26 -19.72 3.51
C THR A 76 10.50 -20.25 4.20
N LYS A 77 11.07 -21.32 3.67
CA LYS A 77 12.38 -21.84 4.12
C LYS A 77 13.54 -20.99 3.60
N SER A 78 13.34 -20.32 2.46
CA SER A 78 14.34 -19.51 1.79
C SER A 78 13.80 -18.08 1.54
N PRO A 79 14.03 -17.14 2.48
CA PRO A 79 13.59 -15.75 2.32
C PRO A 79 14.40 -15.01 1.25
N ALA A 80 15.65 -15.40 1.01
CA ALA A 80 16.49 -14.84 -0.05
C ALA A 80 15.86 -15.01 -1.45
N CYS A 81 15.16 -16.13 -1.69
CA CYS A 81 14.43 -16.34 -2.95
C CYS A 81 13.28 -15.34 -3.12
N VAL A 82 12.59 -14.99 -2.03
CA VAL A 82 11.49 -14.01 -2.04
C VAL A 82 12.03 -12.61 -2.28
N GLU A 83 13.11 -12.23 -1.61
CA GLU A 83 13.77 -10.94 -1.81
C GLU A 83 14.25 -10.76 -3.25
N LYS A 84 14.90 -11.78 -3.82
CA LYS A 84 15.30 -11.79 -5.23
C LYS A 84 14.11 -11.62 -6.17
N TRP A 85 13.03 -12.38 -5.93
CA TRP A 85 11.81 -12.27 -6.73
C TRP A 85 11.21 -10.86 -6.69
N ILE A 86 11.20 -10.21 -5.52
CA ILE A 86 10.71 -8.83 -5.38
C ILE A 86 11.59 -7.87 -6.17
N ARG A 87 12.91 -8.00 -6.06
CA ARG A 87 13.86 -7.16 -6.80
C ARG A 87 13.70 -7.30 -8.31
N ASP A 88 13.42 -8.51 -8.80
CA ASP A 88 13.23 -8.79 -10.22
C ASP A 88 11.88 -8.25 -10.74
N GLN A 89 10.81 -8.32 -9.94
CA GLN A 89 9.46 -7.89 -10.34
C GLN A 89 9.17 -6.41 -10.06
N PHE A 90 9.76 -5.86 -9.01
CA PHE A 90 9.58 -4.50 -8.54
C PHE A 90 10.96 -3.86 -8.34
N PRO A 91 11.68 -3.54 -9.44
CA PRO A 91 12.91 -2.79 -9.36
C PRO A 91 12.59 -1.44 -8.71
N SER A 92 12.90 -1.33 -7.42
CA SER A 92 12.83 -0.06 -6.71
C SER A 92 14.02 0.72 -7.21
N ASP A 93 13.79 1.87 -7.85
CA ASP A 93 14.86 2.77 -8.26
C ASP A 93 15.74 3.05 -7.02
N LEU A 94 16.95 2.51 -7.08
CA LEU A 94 17.94 2.47 -6.02
C LEU A 94 18.22 3.87 -5.46
N SER A 95 17.71 4.18 -4.27
CA SER A 95 18.14 5.38 -3.51
C SER A 95 17.98 5.25 -1.99
N SER A 96 18.03 4.04 -1.43
CA SER A 96 18.17 3.85 0.02
C SER A 96 19.10 2.68 0.33
N ILE A 97 20.36 2.91 -0.03
CA ILE A 97 21.59 2.54 0.70
C ILE A 97 21.56 1.18 1.40
N ASP A 98 22.28 0.26 0.78
CA ASP A 98 22.98 -0.85 1.41
C ASP A 98 23.58 -0.45 2.77
N SER A 99 23.26 -1.21 3.81
CA SER A 99 24.15 -1.41 4.94
C SER A 99 24.23 -2.90 5.23
N PRO A 100 25.23 -3.61 4.68
CA PRO A 100 25.63 -4.91 5.16
C PRO A 100 26.60 -4.67 6.33
N VAL A 101 26.17 -4.98 7.55
CA VAL A 101 27.12 -5.21 8.65
C VAL A 101 26.87 -6.59 9.22
N ASN A 102 27.52 -7.55 8.59
CA ASN A 102 28.38 -8.56 9.21
C ASN A 102 28.01 -9.14 10.59
N SER A 103 27.60 -10.41 10.52
CA SER A 103 28.23 -11.57 11.17
C SER A 103 28.39 -11.63 12.69
N VAL A 104 27.68 -12.63 13.25
CA VAL A 104 28.13 -13.66 14.21
C VAL A 104 28.93 -13.21 15.44
N SER A 105 28.32 -13.39 16.61
CA SER A 105 29.05 -13.78 17.82
C SER A 105 28.16 -14.71 18.65
N GLU A 106 28.53 -15.99 18.67
CA GLU A 106 28.05 -16.99 19.61
C GLU A 106 28.37 -16.56 21.05
N SER A 107 27.40 -16.68 21.95
CA SER A 107 27.68 -17.17 23.31
C SER A 107 26.45 -17.83 23.92
N LYS A 108 26.69 -19.01 24.49
CA LYS A 108 25.77 -20.01 25.05
C LYS A 108 25.22 -19.60 26.45
N PRO A 109 24.29 -20.37 27.04
CA PRO A 109 23.18 -19.87 27.85
C PRO A 109 23.45 -19.87 29.36
N LYS A 110 22.71 -19.05 30.13
CA LYS A 110 22.61 -19.20 31.59
C LYS A 110 21.19 -19.04 32.12
N SER A 111 20.71 -20.17 32.64
CA SER A 111 19.92 -20.38 33.87
C SER A 111 18.62 -19.62 34.12
N ILE A 112 17.55 -20.42 34.05
CA ILE A 112 16.38 -20.45 34.93
C ILE A 112 16.64 -19.91 36.34
N SER A 113 15.78 -19.00 36.81
CA SER A 113 15.36 -18.94 38.21
C SER A 113 13.85 -18.70 38.29
N ARG A 114 13.16 -19.69 38.83
CA ARG A 114 11.78 -19.62 39.33
C ARG A 114 11.79 -19.02 40.73
N LYS A 115 10.69 -18.35 41.11
CA LYS A 115 10.08 -18.14 42.45
C LYS A 115 9.59 -16.68 42.55
N ASN A 116 8.46 -16.31 43.13
CA ASN A 116 7.25 -16.99 43.58
C ASN A 116 6.24 -15.88 43.93
N LEU A 117 4.94 -16.22 43.91
CA LEU A 117 3.81 -15.46 44.45
C LEU A 117 4.04 -15.05 45.92
N SER A 118 3.48 -13.91 46.34
CA SER A 118 2.35 -13.89 47.31
C SER A 118 1.95 -12.45 47.75
N ASN A 119 0.64 -12.22 47.68
CA ASN A 119 -0.28 -11.53 48.61
C ASN A 119 0.15 -10.23 49.35
N ILE A 120 -0.76 -9.24 49.34
CA ILE A 120 -1.55 -8.75 50.51
C ILE A 120 -2.32 -7.46 50.11
N THR A 121 -3.66 -7.52 50.15
CA THR A 121 -4.65 -6.41 50.25
C THR A 121 -4.94 -6.13 51.76
N PRO A 122 -5.83 -5.20 52.23
CA PRO A 122 -6.43 -3.95 51.71
C PRO A 122 -6.47 -2.80 52.79
N LYS A 123 -7.34 -1.75 52.59
CA LYS A 123 -7.90 -0.75 53.58
C LYS A 123 -7.10 0.58 53.68
N SER A 124 -7.61 1.81 53.82
CA SER A 124 -8.89 2.45 54.23
C SER A 124 -8.96 3.92 53.71
N ARG A 125 -10.10 4.40 53.18
CA ARG A 125 -11.03 5.46 53.70
C ARG A 125 -10.46 6.75 54.33
N SER A 126 -10.75 7.91 53.68
CA SER A 126 -11.36 9.16 54.23
C SER A 126 -11.40 10.23 53.12
N ALA A 127 -12.52 10.62 52.51
CA ALA A 127 -13.59 11.52 52.96
C ALA A 127 -13.15 12.97 53.26
N SER A 128 -13.43 13.90 52.33
CA SER A 128 -13.88 15.28 52.63
C SER A 128 -14.53 15.93 51.40
N GLU A 129 -15.82 16.24 51.55
CA GLU A 129 -16.68 17.10 50.72
C GLU A 129 -16.10 18.49 50.43
N LEU A 130 -16.50 19.10 49.31
CA LEU A 130 -17.16 20.41 49.29
C LEU A 130 -17.91 20.64 47.95
N LYS A 131 -19.13 21.16 48.10
CA LYS A 131 -20.18 21.46 47.10
C LYS A 131 -19.78 22.70 46.25
N THR A 132 -20.27 22.91 45.02
CA THR A 132 -21.52 23.61 44.66
C THR A 132 -21.84 23.39 43.15
N SER A 133 -23.03 22.91 42.78
CA SER A 133 -24.18 23.68 42.24
C SER A 133 -23.84 24.83 41.27
N ASN A 134 -24.22 24.67 39.99
CA ASN A 134 -25.18 25.60 39.36
C ASN A 134 -25.85 25.01 38.10
N ARG A 135 -27.19 25.14 38.13
CA ARG A 135 -28.17 24.90 37.06
C ARG A 135 -28.05 25.95 35.95
N GLY A 136 -28.50 25.57 34.75
CA GLY A 136 -28.95 26.47 33.68
C GLY A 136 -28.12 26.30 32.40
N ALA A 137 -28.65 26.33 31.19
CA ALA A 137 -30.01 26.44 30.68
C ALA A 137 -29.93 26.09 29.18
N HIS A 138 -31.08 25.69 28.63
CA HIS A 138 -31.33 25.44 27.22
C HIS A 138 -30.64 26.40 26.24
N ARG A 139 -30.10 25.86 25.14
CA ARG A 139 -30.22 26.49 23.82
C ARG A 139 -29.97 25.49 22.68
N SER A 140 -31.07 24.99 22.15
CA SER A 140 -31.20 24.32 20.85
C SER A 140 -30.66 25.22 19.72
N LYS A 141 -29.59 24.79 19.05
CA LYS A 141 -29.14 25.42 17.79
C LYS A 141 -30.06 24.94 16.66
N LYS A 142 -30.97 25.84 16.27
CA LYS A 142 -31.77 25.81 15.03
C LYS A 142 -30.89 25.49 13.82
N ARG A 143 -31.24 24.42 13.10
CA ARG A 143 -30.83 24.20 11.71
C ARG A 143 -31.62 25.17 10.82
N PRO A 144 -31.02 25.88 9.85
CA PRO A 144 -31.78 26.55 8.82
C PRO A 144 -32.27 25.52 7.79
N ASN A 145 -33.59 25.43 7.65
CA ASN A 145 -34.28 24.89 6.49
C ASN A 145 -33.94 25.74 5.26
N GLY A 146 -33.29 25.15 4.26
CA GLY A 146 -33.40 25.56 2.85
C GLY A 146 -33.69 24.27 2.09
N GLY A 147 -34.93 24.01 1.67
CA GLY A 147 -35.62 24.80 0.67
C GLY A 147 -35.41 24.07 -0.66
N ILE A 148 -36.23 23.04 -0.91
CA ILE A 148 -36.37 22.40 -2.21
C ILE A 148 -37.35 23.26 -3.01
N PRO A 149 -36.98 23.86 -4.14
CA PRO A 149 -37.96 24.23 -5.15
C PRO A 149 -38.11 23.06 -6.13
N LYS A 150 -39.29 22.44 -6.13
CA LYS A 150 -39.83 21.73 -7.29
C LYS A 150 -40.67 22.74 -8.09
N SER A 151 -40.20 23.10 -9.27
CA SER A 151 -41.01 23.69 -10.36
C SER A 151 -40.21 23.50 -11.66
N ILE A 152 -40.71 22.69 -12.60
CA ILE A 152 -41.31 23.15 -13.87
C ILE A 152 -40.20 23.58 -14.86
N LEU A 153 -39.80 22.72 -15.79
CA LEU A 153 -40.35 22.53 -17.15
C LEU A 153 -39.45 23.27 -18.17
N GLU A 154 -39.03 22.50 -19.18
CA GLU A 154 -38.42 22.90 -20.46
C GLU A 154 -36.94 23.30 -20.56
N ASP A 155 -36.21 22.40 -21.24
CA ASP A 155 -35.44 22.67 -22.46
C ASP A 155 -34.38 23.77 -22.39
N ARG A 156 -33.13 23.36 -22.13
CA ARG A 156 -31.89 23.94 -22.72
C ARG A 156 -30.66 23.15 -22.28
N ASP A 157 -29.99 22.57 -23.28
CA ASP A 157 -28.56 22.31 -23.37
C ASP A 157 -27.84 21.96 -22.06
N VAL A 158 -27.96 20.69 -21.66
CA VAL A 158 -27.02 20.09 -20.71
C VAL A 158 -25.62 20.19 -21.35
N PRO A 159 -24.66 20.92 -20.76
CA PRO A 159 -23.31 20.96 -21.29
C PRO A 159 -22.77 19.53 -21.25
N LYS A 160 -22.44 18.98 -22.43
CA LYS A 160 -21.76 17.69 -22.52
C LYS A 160 -20.52 17.77 -21.65
N ILE A 161 -20.22 16.74 -20.86
CA ILE A 161 -19.04 16.66 -19.97
C ILE A 161 -17.74 17.04 -20.71
N ALA A 162 -17.68 16.86 -22.03
CA ALA A 162 -16.58 17.30 -22.89
C ALA A 162 -16.32 18.82 -22.92
N ASP A 163 -17.34 19.64 -22.66
CA ASP A 163 -17.24 21.11 -22.64
C ASP A 163 -16.72 21.64 -21.31
N GLN A 164 -16.70 20.81 -20.26
CA GLN A 164 -16.26 21.16 -18.90
C GLN A 164 -14.76 20.90 -18.67
N LEU A 165 -13.95 20.88 -19.74
CA LEU A 165 -12.51 20.73 -19.65
C LEU A 165 -11.84 22.11 -19.67
N ASP A 166 -11.18 22.45 -18.56
CA ASP A 166 -10.39 23.67 -18.42
C ASP A 166 -9.41 23.84 -19.59
N HIS A 167 -9.21 25.09 -20.00
CA HIS A 167 -8.28 25.46 -21.08
C HIS A 167 -6.86 24.92 -20.83
N ALA A 168 -6.43 24.91 -19.57
CA ALA A 168 -5.14 24.33 -19.16
C ALA A 168 -5.04 22.84 -19.50
N THR A 169 -6.12 22.08 -19.25
CA THR A 169 -6.19 20.64 -19.52
C THR A 169 -6.18 20.35 -21.02
N ARG A 170 -6.94 21.11 -21.81
CA ARG A 170 -6.93 20.98 -23.28
C ARG A 170 -5.54 21.26 -23.86
N LYS A 171 -4.85 22.28 -23.34
CA LYS A 171 -3.48 22.61 -23.74
C LYS A 171 -2.50 21.50 -23.38
N ALA A 172 -2.56 20.96 -22.16
CA ALA A 172 -1.70 19.86 -21.72
C ALA A 172 -1.88 18.60 -22.59
N LEU A 173 -3.12 18.23 -22.92
CA LEU A 173 -3.41 17.09 -23.80
C LEU A 173 -2.87 17.30 -25.22
N SER A 174 -2.98 18.52 -25.75
CA SER A 174 -2.41 18.87 -27.07
C SER A 174 -0.88 18.74 -27.10
N HIS A 175 -0.19 19.23 -26.06
CA HIS A 175 1.27 19.07 -25.93
C HIS A 175 1.68 17.60 -25.85
N LEU A 176 0.95 16.79 -25.08
CA LEU A 176 1.23 15.35 -24.94
C LEU A 176 1.05 14.61 -26.26
N LYS A 177 -0.03 14.90 -27.01
CA LYS A 177 -0.27 14.34 -28.35
C LYS A 177 0.87 14.66 -29.30
N LYS A 178 1.30 15.93 -29.37
CA LYS A 178 2.40 16.37 -30.24
C LYS A 178 3.73 15.70 -29.86
N SER A 179 3.99 15.51 -28.57
CA SER A 179 5.18 14.79 -28.08
C SER A 179 5.19 13.34 -28.58
N LEU A 180 4.07 12.63 -28.47
CA LEU A 180 3.96 11.24 -28.94
C LEU A 180 4.16 11.12 -30.46
N GLU A 181 3.56 12.00 -31.26
CA GLU A 181 3.73 12.00 -32.72
C GLU A 181 5.19 12.24 -33.13
N ASN A 182 5.90 13.12 -32.44
CA ASN A 182 7.33 13.36 -32.67
C ASN A 182 8.21 12.15 -32.28
N THR A 183 7.84 11.40 -31.24
CA THR A 183 8.59 10.18 -30.86
C THR A 183 8.40 9.06 -31.89
N LYS A 184 7.19 8.90 -32.44
CA LYS A 184 6.87 7.89 -33.46
C LYS A 184 7.64 8.15 -34.77
N THR A 185 7.67 9.40 -35.22
CA THR A 185 8.42 9.79 -36.43
C THR A 185 9.93 9.63 -36.25
N LYS A 186 10.47 9.88 -35.05
CA LYS A 186 11.90 9.66 -34.74
C LYS A 186 12.28 8.18 -34.74
N THR A 187 11.42 7.31 -34.20
CA THR A 187 11.65 5.85 -34.21
C THR A 187 11.56 5.26 -35.61
N GLU A 188 10.61 5.70 -36.43
CA GLU A 188 10.50 5.27 -37.84
C GLU A 188 11.71 5.72 -38.68
N LYS A 189 12.26 6.92 -38.42
CA LYS A 189 13.45 7.43 -39.14
C LYS A 189 14.73 6.68 -38.76
N LEU A 190 14.87 6.25 -37.50
CA LEU A 190 16.02 5.43 -37.05
C LEU A 190 15.99 4.01 -37.64
N GLN A 191 14.81 3.40 -37.80
CA GLN A 191 14.69 2.08 -38.42
C GLN A 191 15.02 2.07 -39.93
N LYS A 192 14.83 3.19 -40.64
CA LYS A 192 15.23 3.32 -42.04
C LYS A 192 16.74 3.48 -42.23
N ILE A 193 17.45 4.10 -41.29
CA ILE A 193 18.90 4.31 -41.37
C ILE A 193 19.68 3.03 -41.01
N GLY A 194 19.14 2.18 -40.11
CA GLY A 194 19.77 0.91 -39.73
C GLY A 194 19.74 -0.19 -40.81
N LYS A 195 18.86 -0.09 -41.81
CA LYS A 195 18.70 -1.11 -42.88
C LYS A 195 19.61 -0.90 -44.09
N THR A 196 20.21 0.28 -44.26
CA THR A 196 21.12 0.57 -45.38
C THR A 196 22.60 0.31 -45.06
N ALA A 197 22.97 0.02 -43.80
CA ALA A 197 24.35 -0.13 -43.38
C ALA A 197 24.90 -1.58 -43.36
N PHE A 198 24.08 -2.60 -43.65
CA PHE A 198 24.45 -4.03 -43.54
C PHE A 198 24.31 -4.83 -44.84
N GLY A 199 24.53 -4.20 -45.99
CA GLY A 199 24.48 -4.88 -47.28
C GLY A 199 25.52 -4.35 -48.25
N LYS A 200 26.79 -4.73 -48.05
CA LYS A 200 27.83 -4.90 -49.09
C LYS A 200 29.19 -5.17 -48.43
N ARG A 201 29.56 -6.45 -48.36
CA ARG A 201 30.96 -6.86 -48.58
C ARG A 201 30.92 -8.14 -49.44
N PRO A 202 31.46 -8.11 -50.66
CA PRO A 202 31.73 -9.32 -51.43
C PRO A 202 32.88 -10.11 -50.82
#